data_AF-A0A9D7FS65-F1
#
_entry.id   AF-A0A9D7FS65-F1
#
_cell.length_a   1.000
_cell.length_b   1.000
_cell.length_c   1.000
_cell.angle_alpha   90.00
_cell.angle_beta   90.00
_cell.angle_gamma   90.00
#
_symmetry.space_group_name_H-M   'P 1'
#
loop_
_entity.id
_entity.type
_entity.pdbx_description
1 polymer ?
#
loop_
_entity_poly.entity_id
_entity_poly.type
_entity_poly.pdbx_seq_one_letter_code
_entity_poly.pdbx_strand_id
1 'polypeptide(L)'
;MSPMIFEKSLSMSQNLAIQMGSRIENHHMIIVDLAESHWDWQKGEPPEDNPDYYLRYNKSFSRMGGTMRYLSADNCDFLLALSQGLRGKD
;
A
#
# COMPACT_ATOMS: atom_id res chain seq x y z
N MET A 1 -8.12 -9.39 5.96
CA MET A 1 -6.96 -10.32 5.97
C MET A 1 -5.87 -9.99 4.95
N SER A 2 -6.13 -9.13 3.94
CA SER A 2 -5.16 -8.77 2.90
C SER A 2 -3.76 -8.33 3.41
N PRO A 3 -3.63 -7.44 4.41
CA PRO A 3 -2.30 -6.96 4.84
C PRO A 3 -1.38 -8.07 5.35
N MET A 4 -1.92 -9.03 6.10
CA MET A 4 -1.14 -10.12 6.71
C MET A 4 -0.54 -11.07 5.67
N ILE A 5 -1.28 -11.37 4.60
CA ILE A 5 -0.78 -12.24 3.53
C ILE A 5 0.28 -11.51 2.72
N PHE A 6 0.02 -10.25 2.38
CA PHE A 6 0.96 -9.42 1.62
C PHE A 6 2.28 -9.21 2.38
N GLU A 7 2.22 -8.87 3.68
CA GLU A 7 3.38 -8.71 4.55
C GLU A 7 4.25 -9.98 4.60
N LYS A 8 3.63 -11.14 4.79
CA LYS A 8 4.34 -12.43 4.80
C LYS A 8 4.98 -12.72 3.45
N SER A 9 4.25 -12.52 2.36
CA SER A 9 4.77 -12.75 1.00
C SER A 9 5.94 -11.83 0.65
N LEU A 10 5.86 -10.54 1.00
CA LEU A 10 6.98 -9.61 0.80
C LEU A 10 8.18 -10.02 1.66
N SER A 11 7.96 -10.38 2.93
CA SER A 11 9.03 -10.81 3.83
C SER A 11 9.75 -12.06 3.31
N MET A 12 9.00 -13.05 2.79
CA MET A 12 9.59 -14.24 2.17
C MET A 12 10.40 -13.90 0.92
N SER A 13 9.88 -13.01 0.07
CA SER A 13 10.56 -12.56 -1.15
C SER A 13 11.83 -11.78 -0.82
N GLN A 14 11.78 -10.88 0.17
CA GLN A 14 12.91 -10.12 0.67
C GLN A 14 14.01 -11.03 1.22
N ASN A 15 13.63 -12.08 1.96
CA ASN A 15 14.59 -13.05 2.49
C ASN A 15 15.36 -13.77 1.37
N LEU A 16 14.68 -14.19 0.29
CA LEU A 16 15.35 -14.78 -0.87
C LEU A 16 16.26 -13.77 -1.59
N ALA A 17 15.80 -12.53 -1.76
CA ALA A 17 16.60 -11.46 -2.35
C ALA A 17 17.91 -11.25 -1.58
N ILE A 18 17.83 -11.19 -0.24
CA ILE A 18 18.99 -11.02 0.66
C ILE A 18 19.99 -12.17 0.48
N GLN A 19 19.51 -13.42 0.42
CA GLN A 19 20.37 -14.59 0.19
C GLN A 19 21.10 -14.55 -1.15
N MET A 20 20.52 -13.87 -2.16
CA MET A 20 21.14 -13.65 -3.46
C MET A 20 22.01 -12.38 -3.52
N GLY A 21 22.25 -11.71 -2.39
CA GLY A 21 23.05 -10.47 -2.35
C GLY A 21 22.31 -9.23 -2.86
N SER A 22 20.98 -9.26 -2.90
CA SER A 22 20.11 -8.16 -3.35
C SER A 22 19.09 -7.77 -2.28
N ARG A 23 18.35 -6.68 -2.47
CA ARG A 23 17.28 -6.23 -1.56
C ARG A 23 16.12 -5.69 -2.39
N ILE A 24 14.89 -5.97 -1.97
CA ILE A 24 13.67 -5.38 -2.53
C ILE A 24 13.43 -4.05 -1.81
N GLU A 25 13.79 -2.96 -2.47
CA GLU A 25 13.70 -1.60 -1.95
C GLU A 25 12.93 -0.70 -2.91
N ASN A 26 12.53 0.48 -2.46
CA ASN A 26 11.87 1.50 -3.29
C ASN A 26 10.59 1.02 -4.01
N HIS A 27 9.88 0.05 -3.44
CA HIS A 27 8.62 -0.43 -3.97
C HIS A 27 7.52 0.63 -3.79
N HIS A 28 6.59 0.68 -4.74
CA HIS A 28 5.45 1.60 -4.71
C HIS A 28 4.16 0.81 -4.51
N MET A 29 3.41 1.13 -3.47
CA MET A 29 2.16 0.48 -3.09
C MET A 29 1.03 1.48 -3.12
N ILE A 30 -0.05 1.13 -3.81
CA ILE A 30 -1.32 1.86 -3.76
C ILE A 30 -2.34 0.93 -3.11
N ILE A 31 -2.81 1.31 -1.93
CA ILE A 31 -3.86 0.60 -1.20
C ILE A 31 -5.18 1.27 -1.56
N VAL A 32 -6.03 0.54 -2.29
CA VAL A 32 -7.34 0.98 -2.73
C VAL A 32 -8.40 0.28 -1.89
N ASP A 33 -9.24 1.05 -1.21
CA ASP A 33 -10.30 0.54 -0.36
C ASP A 33 -11.50 1.51 -0.38
N LEU A 34 -12.68 1.04 0.03
CA LEU A 34 -13.90 1.86 0.08
C LEU A 34 -13.94 2.77 1.31
N ALA A 35 -13.19 2.45 2.37
CA ALA A 35 -13.19 3.25 3.59
C ALA A 35 -12.56 4.65 3.34
N GLU A 36 -13.19 5.67 3.89
CA GLU A 36 -12.69 7.04 3.82
C GLU A 36 -11.49 7.22 4.76
N SER A 37 -10.52 8.02 4.33
CA SER A 37 -9.36 8.42 5.14
C SER A 37 -9.02 9.87 4.82
N HIS A 38 -8.88 10.69 5.85
CA HIS A 38 -8.48 12.10 5.76
C HIS A 38 -7.00 12.32 6.11
N TRP A 39 -6.31 11.28 6.55
CA TRP A 39 -4.90 11.27 6.88
C TRP A 39 -4.02 10.96 5.67
N ASP A 40 -2.93 11.72 5.53
CA ASP A 40 -1.90 11.41 4.55
C ASP A 40 -0.95 10.35 5.10
N TRP A 41 -1.22 9.09 4.75
CA TRP A 41 -0.42 7.92 5.16
C TRP A 41 1.05 7.96 4.69
N GLN A 42 1.43 8.89 3.81
CA GLN A 42 2.84 9.14 3.49
C GLN A 42 3.62 9.74 4.65
N LYS A 43 2.92 10.41 5.58
CA LYS A 43 3.52 11.05 6.75
C LYS A 43 3.69 10.10 7.93
N GLY A 44 3.42 8.82 7.72
CA GLY A 44 3.42 7.79 8.77
C GLY A 44 2.02 7.54 9.33
N GLU A 45 1.98 6.93 10.52
CA GLU A 45 0.71 6.63 11.19
C GLU A 45 0.09 7.90 11.78
N PRO A 46 -1.25 8.05 11.72
CA PRO A 46 -1.95 9.13 12.40
C PRO A 46 -1.80 9.03 13.93
N PRO A 47 -1.95 10.14 14.67
CA PRO A 47 -2.02 10.13 16.13
C PRO A 47 -3.31 9.45 16.64
N GLU A 48 -3.34 9.02 17.91
CA GLU A 48 -4.46 8.24 18.47
C GLU A 48 -5.78 9.04 18.57
N ASP A 49 -5.70 10.36 18.60
CA ASP A 49 -6.85 11.28 18.61
C ASP A 49 -7.44 11.53 17.22
N ASN A 50 -6.83 10.99 16.16
CA ASN A 50 -7.35 11.04 14.80
C ASN A 50 -8.14 9.74 14.47
N PRO A 51 -9.36 9.83 13.92
CA PRO A 51 -10.18 8.66 13.61
C PRO A 51 -9.50 7.65 12.66
N ASP A 52 -8.64 8.11 11.76
CA ASP A 52 -7.93 7.26 10.81
C ASP A 52 -6.94 6.31 11.49
N TYR A 53 -6.59 6.55 12.76
CA TYR A 53 -5.83 5.61 13.59
C TYR A 53 -6.46 4.23 13.67
N TYR A 54 -7.78 4.14 13.49
CA TYR A 54 -8.52 2.89 13.53
C TYR A 54 -8.61 2.17 12.18
N LEU A 55 -8.09 2.74 11.09
CA LEU A 55 -7.86 2.04 9.83
C LEU A 55 -6.64 1.10 9.94
N ARG A 56 -6.75 0.11 10.83
CA ARG A 56 -5.63 -0.73 11.29
C ARG A 56 -4.91 -1.47 10.16
N TYR A 57 -5.60 -1.79 9.07
CA TYR A 57 -4.99 -2.45 7.93
C TYR A 57 -3.92 -1.58 7.26
N ASN A 58 -4.07 -0.25 7.28
CA ASN A 58 -3.09 0.68 6.73
C ASN A 58 -1.79 0.74 7.54
N LYS A 59 -1.84 0.43 8.85
CA LYS A 59 -0.65 0.37 9.70
C LYS A 59 0.32 -0.72 9.28
N SER A 60 -0.19 -1.88 8.86
CA SER A 60 0.66 -2.95 8.33
C SER A 60 1.36 -2.47 7.06
N PHE A 61 0.62 -1.92 6.10
CA PHE A 61 1.20 -1.43 4.85
C PHE A 61 2.20 -0.28 5.05
N SER A 62 1.92 0.67 5.96
CA SER A 62 2.81 1.81 6.22
C SER A 62 4.16 1.40 6.82
N ARG A 63 4.24 0.22 7.46
CA ARG A 63 5.46 -0.31 8.07
C ARG A 63 6.30 -1.17 7.14
N MET A 64 5.80 -1.52 5.95
CA MET A 64 6.48 -2.42 5.01
C MET A 64 7.62 -1.77 4.22
N GLY A 65 7.84 -0.47 4.40
CA GLY A 65 8.84 0.31 3.67
C GLY A 65 8.32 0.79 2.31
N GLY A 66 9.21 1.35 1.50
CA GLY A 66 8.86 1.88 0.19
C GLY A 66 7.93 3.11 0.26
N THR A 67 7.22 3.36 -0.83
CA THR A 67 6.19 4.41 -0.91
C THR A 67 4.81 3.78 -0.77
N MET A 68 4.03 4.23 0.20
CA MET A 68 2.61 3.90 0.33
C MET A 68 1.75 5.09 -0.11
N ARG A 69 0.68 4.81 -0.84
CA ARG A 69 -0.44 5.70 -1.14
C ARG A 69 -1.72 5.01 -0.69
N TYR A 70 -2.61 5.74 -0.02
CA TYR A 70 -3.96 5.28 0.24
C TYR A 70 -4.93 6.02 -0.67
N LEU A 71 -5.85 5.30 -1.30
CA LEU A 71 -6.89 5.85 -2.16
C LEU A 71 -8.24 5.28 -1.74
N SER A 72 -9.12 6.16 -1.28
CA SER A 72 -10.52 5.80 -1.03
C SER A 72 -11.26 5.81 -2.37
N ALA A 73 -11.54 4.63 -2.92
CA ALA A 73 -12.22 4.46 -4.21
C ALA A 73 -12.74 3.03 -4.39
N ASP A 74 -13.71 2.86 -5.29
CA ASP A 74 -14.07 1.55 -5.80
C ASP A 74 -12.91 0.96 -6.62
N ASN A 75 -12.61 -0.32 -6.41
CA ASN A 75 -11.49 -0.98 -7.08
C ASN A 75 -11.73 -1.18 -8.58
N CYS A 76 -12.98 -1.36 -9.01
CA CYS A 76 -13.34 -1.46 -10.42
C CYS A 76 -13.10 -0.11 -11.11
N ASP A 77 -13.56 0.98 -10.51
CA ASP A 77 -13.33 2.32 -11.04
C ASP A 77 -11.83 2.63 -11.12
N PHE A 78 -11.06 2.31 -10.07
CA PHE A 78 -9.61 2.48 -10.08
C PHE A 78 -8.94 1.69 -11.21
N LEU A 79 -9.29 0.42 -11.39
CA LEU A 79 -8.66 -0.43 -12.41
C LEU A 79 -9.07 -0.02 -13.83
N LEU A 80 -10.32 0.39 -14.04
CA LEU A 80 -10.78 0.92 -15.33
C LEU A 80 -10.06 2.23 -15.68
N ALA A 81 -9.97 3.16 -14.73
CA ALA A 81 -9.25 4.42 -14.91
C ALA A 81 -7.75 4.19 -15.18
N LEU A 82 -7.13 3.27 -14.43
CA LEU A 82 -5.73 2.87 -14.65
C LEU A 82 -5.53 2.28 -16.06
N SER A 83 -6.42 1.38 -16.49
CA SER A 83 -6.35 0.77 -17.82
C SER A 83 -6.48 1.81 -18.93
N GLN A 84 -7.43 2.73 -18.82
CA GLN A 84 -7.60 3.83 -19.77
C GLN A 84 -6.38 4.74 -19.80
N GLY A 85 -5.88 5.13 -18.63
CA GLY A 85 -4.70 6.00 -18.50
C GLY A 85 -3.42 5.38 -19.03
N LEU A 86 -3.29 4.05 -19.04
CA LEU A 86 -2.17 3.34 -19.65
C LEU A 86 -2.31 3.23 -21.18
N ARG A 87 -3.53 3.05 -21.69
CA ARG A 87 -3.79 3.00 -23.15
C ARG A 87 -3.69 4.35 -23.84
N GLY A 88 -3.94 5.45 -23.12
CA GLY A 88 -3.80 6.81 -23.64
C GLY A 88 -2.37 7.36 -23.61
N LYS A 89 -1.37 6.54 -23.24
CA LYS A 89 0.05 6.91 -23.17
C LYS A 89 0.89 6.42 -24.36
N ASP A 90 0.24 5.94 -25.41
CA ASP A 90 0.84 5.64 -26.71
C ASP A 90 0.87 6.87 -27.63
#